data_AF-A0AA42BAC9-F1
#
_entry.id   AF-A0AA42BAC9-F1
#
_cell.length_a   1.000
_cell.length_b   1.000
_cell.length_c   1.000
_cell.angle_alpha   90.00
_cell.angle_beta   90.00
_cell.angle_gamma   90.00
#
_symmetry.space_group_name_H-M   'P 1'
#
loop_
_entity.id
_entity.type
_entity.pdbx_description
1 polymer ?
#
loop_
_entity_poly.entity_id
_entity_poly.type
_entity_poly.pdbx_seq_one_letter_code
_entity_poly.pdbx_strand_id
1 'polypeptide(L)' 'MLASELDLVIGPNYLLSIHHRPLPFVEGIKGRASQNPELVRLESAYMRYIVLDELLEHYQGVV' A
#
# COMPACT_ATOMS: atom_id res chain seq x y z
N MET A 1 16.07 6.41 13.61
CA MET A 1 15.31 6.50 12.34
C MET A 1 14.49 7.77 12.35
N LEU A 2 14.49 8.54 11.26
CA LEU A 2 13.48 9.59 11.08
C LEU A 2 12.19 8.88 10.66
N ALA A 3 11.15 8.97 11.48
CA ALA A 3 9.83 8.49 11.13
C ALA A 3 9.37 9.17 9.82
N SER A 4 8.70 8.41 8.95
CA SER A 4 8.07 8.92 7.74
C SER A 4 6.57 8.74 7.85
N GLU A 5 5.82 9.71 7.38
CA GLU A 5 4.37 9.69 7.34
C GLU A 5 3.88 9.16 5.99
N LEU A 6 2.78 8.40 6.02
CA LEU A 6 2.04 7.92 4.87
C LEU A 6 0.56 8.17 5.13
N ASP A 7 -0.02 9.13 4.43
CA ASP A 7 -1.45 9.38 4.47
C ASP A 7 -2.17 8.51 3.42
N LEU A 8 -3.31 7.94 3.81
CA LEU A 8 -4.16 7.14 2.94
C LEU A 8 -5.57 7.74 2.88
N VAL A 9 -6.01 8.12 1.68
CA VAL A 9 -7.38 8.57 1.42
C VAL A 9 -8.11 7.49 0.62
N ILE A 10 -9.24 7.02 1.15
CA ILE A 10 -10.02 5.91 0.61
C ILE A 10 -11.33 6.45 0.05
N GLY A 11 -11.53 6.24 -1.25
CA GLY A 11 -12.81 6.48 -1.90
C GLY A 11 -13.51 5.19 -2.32
N PRO A 12 -14.70 5.29 -2.92
CA PRO A 12 -15.49 4.13 -3.35
C PRO A 12 -14.76 3.20 -4.34
N ASN A 13 -13.83 3.73 -5.14
CA ASN A 13 -13.11 2.99 -6.17
C ASN A 13 -11.65 3.44 -6.33
N TYR A 14 -11.12 4.19 -5.37
CA TYR A 14 -9.75 4.68 -5.42
C TYR A 14 -9.09 4.65 -4.05
N LEU A 15 -7.76 4.54 -4.07
CA LEU A 15 -6.89 4.74 -2.94
C LEU A 15 -5.82 5.74 -3.36
N LEU A 16 -5.68 6.84 -2.62
CA LEU A 16 -4.60 7.81 -2.81
C LEU A 16 -3.62 7.65 -1.64
N SER A 17 -2.35 7.46 -1.97
CA SER A 17 -1.25 7.54 -1.00
C SER A 17 -0.53 8.87 -1.16
N ILE A 18 -0.24 9.54 -0.04
CA ILE A 18 0.49 10.81 0.00
C ILE A 18 1.67 10.63 0.94
N HIS A 19 2.87 10.95 0.45
CA HIS A 19 4.11 10.71 1.17
C HIS A 19 5.22 11.63 0.64
N HIS A 20 6.10 12.09 1.53
CA HIS A 20 7.20 13.00 1.18
C HIS A 20 8.41 12.28 0.57
N ARG A 21 8.58 10.98 0.85
CA ARG A 21 9.68 10.16 0.34
C ARG A 21 9.11 9.00 -0.47
N PRO A 22 9.84 8.48 -1.48
CA PRO A 22 9.40 7.28 -2.19
C PRO A 22 9.09 6.14 -1.22
N LEU A 23 7.98 5.43 -1.44
CA LEU A 23 7.63 4.26 -0.64
C LEU A 23 8.56 3.08 -1.00
N PRO A 24 9.33 2.54 -0.05
CA PRO A 24 10.32 1.51 -0.34
C PRO A 24 9.71 0.16 -0.72
N PHE A 25 8.41 -0.03 -0.48
CA PHE A 25 7.65 -1.26 -0.73
C PHE A 25 6.65 -1.13 -1.90
N VAL A 26 6.79 -0.08 -2.74
CA VAL A 26 5.83 0.19 -3.83
C VAL A 26 5.76 -0.93 -4.87
N GLU A 27 6.87 -1.63 -5.13
CA GLU A 27 6.90 -2.72 -6.12
C GLU A 27 6.16 -3.97 -5.64
N GLY A 28 6.14 -4.24 -4.33
CA GLY A 28 5.34 -5.33 -3.75
C GLY A 28 3.84 -5.09 -3.93
N ILE A 29 3.39 -3.86 -3.68
CA ILE A 29 2.01 -3.40 -3.94
C ILE A 29 1.66 -3.63 -5.42
N LYS A 30 2.50 -3.16 -6.35
CA LYS A 30 2.27 -3.30 -7.80
C LYS A 30 2.23 -4.77 -8.24
N GLY A 31 3.12 -5.60 -7.72
CA GLY A 31 3.17 -7.03 -8.03
C GLY A 31 1.87 -7.73 -7.64
N ARG A 32 1.40 -7.51 -6.39
CA ARG A 32 0.17 -8.13 -5.87
C ARG A 32 -1.09 -7.64 -6.56
N ALA A 33 -1.15 -6.35 -6.91
CA ALA A 33 -2.24 -5.78 -7.69
C ALA A 33 -2.29 -6.38 -9.11
N SER A 34 -1.13 -6.58 -9.74
CA SER A 34 -1.05 -7.15 -11.10
C SER A 34 -1.39 -8.63 -11.14
N GLN A 35 -1.08 -9.37 -10.07
CA GLN A 35 -1.37 -10.81 -9.95
C GLN A 35 -2.84 -11.12 -9.63
N ASN A 36 -3.56 -10.18 -9.01
CA ASN A 36 -4.94 -10.37 -8.56
C ASN A 36 -5.87 -9.26 -9.08
N PRO A 37 -6.00 -9.07 -10.41
CA PRO A 37 -6.73 -7.96 -11.00
C PRO A 37 -8.24 -7.96 -10.66
N GLU A 38 -8.82 -9.13 -10.40
CA GLU A 38 -10.21 -9.30 -9.95
C GLU A 38 -10.45 -8.74 -8.55
N LEU A 39 -9.47 -8.86 -7.63
CA LEU A 39 -9.58 -8.32 -6.28
C LEU A 39 -9.42 -6.80 -6.25
N VAL A 40 -8.61 -6.25 -7.15
CA VAL A 40 -8.48 -4.80 -7.36
C VAL A 40 -9.78 -4.19 -7.88
N ARG A 41 -10.54 -4.95 -8.68
CA ARG A 41 -11.79 -4.50 -9.30
C ARG A 41 -12.99 -4.49 -8.36
N LEU A 42 -12.95 -5.25 -7.27
CA LEU A 42 -14.09 -5.40 -6.38
C LEU A 42 -14.28 -4.15 -5.54
N GLU A 43 -13.29 -3.69 -4.76
CA GLU A 43 -13.35 -2.44 -3.97
C GLU A 43 -11.95 -1.94 -3.55
N SER A 44 -11.86 -0.68 -3.09
CA SER A 44 -10.63 -0.08 -2.54
C SER A 44 -10.11 -0.76 -1.26
N ALA A 45 -10.91 -1.64 -0.64
CA ALA A 45 -10.55 -2.42 0.53
C ALA A 45 -9.35 -3.35 0.29
N TYR A 46 -9.28 -4.02 -0.87
CA TYR A 46 -8.14 -4.88 -1.21
C TYR A 46 -6.86 -4.06 -1.38
N MET A 47 -6.95 -2.92 -2.05
CA MET A 47 -5.83 -1.99 -2.21
C MET A 47 -5.33 -1.46 -0.85
N ARG A 48 -6.24 -1.14 0.06
CA ARG A 48 -5.87 -0.76 1.43
C ARG A 48 -5.15 -1.89 2.16
N TYR A 49 -5.67 -3.12 2.06
CA TYR A 49 -5.06 -4.28 2.70
C TYR A 49 -3.61 -4.48 2.26
N ILE A 50 -3.36 -4.53 0.95
CA ILE A 50 -2.00 -4.76 0.45
C ILE A 50 -1.03 -3.63 0.84
N VAL A 51 -1.48 -2.37 0.89
CA VAL A 51 -0.62 -1.26 1.32
C VAL A 51 -0.21 -1.39 2.78
N LEU A 52 -1.15 -1.75 3.66
CA LEU A 52 -0.85 -1.92 5.09
C LEU A 52 0.03 -3.16 5.34
N ASP A 53 -0.20 -4.24 4.60
CA ASP A 53 0.54 -5.49 4.71
C ASP A 53 2.01 -5.30 4.27
N GLU A 54 2.24 -4.67 3.12
CA GLU A 54 3.59 -4.36 2.62
C GLU A 54 4.34 -3.36 3.53
N LEU A 55 3.61 -2.40 4.12
CA LEU A 55 4.19 -1.50 5.12
C LEU A 55 4.64 -2.28 6.35
N LEU A 56 3.81 -3.18 6.87
CA LEU A 56 4.15 -3.99 8.04
C LEU A 56 5.32 -4.92 7.75
N GLU A 57 5.31 -5.62 6.62
CA GLU A 57 6.39 -6.53 6.21
C GLU A 57 7.72 -5.79 6.08
N HIS A 58 7.73 -4.60 5.46
CA HIS A 58 8.94 -3.79 5.32
C HIS A 58 9.55 -3.41 6.67
N TYR A 59 8.73 -3.06 7.67
CA TYR A 59 9.22 -2.62 8.97
C TYR A 59 9.39 -3.75 9.99
N GLN A 60 8.80 -4.94 9.78
CA GLN A 60 9.07 -6.13 10.60
C GLN A 60 10.54 -6.54 10.53
N GLY A 61 11.22 -6.35 9.39
CA GLY A 61 12.66 -6.61 9.26
C GLY A 61 13.56 -5.52 9.86
N VAL A 62 12.98 -4.45 10.39
CA VAL A 62 13.67 -3.23 10.84
C VAL A 62 13.67 -3.09 12.36
N VAL A 63 12.78 -3.80 13.05
CA VAL A 63 12.62 -3.79 14.52
C VAL A 63 13.29 -5.00 15.16
#